data_AF-A0A520CAU9-F1
#
_entry.id   AF-A0A520CAU9-F1
#
_cell.length_a   1.000
_cell.length_b   1.000
_cell.length_c   1.000
_cell.angle_alpha   90.00
_cell.angle_beta   90.00
_cell.angle_gamma   90.00
#
_symmetry.space_group_name_H-M   'P 1'
#
loop_
_entity.id
_entity.type
_entity.pdbx_description
1 polymer ?
#
loop_
_entity_poly.entity_id
_entity_poly.type
_entity_poly.pdbx_seq_one_letter_code
_entity_poly.pdbx_strand_id
1 'polypeptide(L)'
;MKKQLLKFSALFTLCFLISCSNKKETEFIKTLVSQNYEMEIPSRFEKTDESHWKLEPHTYLDVSEISGTTEDIKSDIEKLIQFYDTQDIYQGKTFIKTENFEHNGFKSIINYYEKDNKGKGAGLVTLKSYIVFAVVQDEKNRIYINSISLNKNINDDLSESIKSLRKSESKKEKIVSSFDEAKAIKDGFQIFKEDNFIIKCNGELLLDKLRIEQMQQNGQTNNSRPFHVFYKGVDYNINISDFSSLLKGQGDNEIAKYNNEDLTYYQTKFDEMEIKNQRKKFKNFDAVYYENKQEGKLSKAVIFHDKMKSYMLQVTSKNNSNKLFEDFTNSFELIEK
;
A
#
# COMPACT_ATOMS: atom_id res chain seq x y z
N MET A 1 68.56 15.95 -5.46
CA MET A 1 67.40 15.27 -6.10
C MET A 1 66.71 14.19 -5.27
N LYS A 2 67.39 13.43 -4.37
CA LYS A 2 66.75 12.34 -3.60
C LYS A 2 65.71 12.76 -2.53
N LYS A 3 65.74 14.00 -2.02
CA LYS A 3 64.80 14.47 -0.97
C LYS A 3 63.46 15.00 -1.47
N GLN A 4 63.32 15.29 -2.78
CA GLN A 4 62.04 15.71 -3.36
C GLN A 4 61.19 14.53 -3.85
N LEU A 5 61.79 13.41 -4.25
CA LEU A 5 61.04 12.20 -4.62
C LEU A 5 60.32 11.54 -3.42
N LEU A 6 60.88 11.61 -2.21
CA LEU A 6 60.22 11.03 -1.02
C LEU A 6 58.92 11.77 -0.64
N LYS A 7 58.81 13.07 -0.92
CA LYS A 7 57.59 13.84 -0.60
C LYS A 7 56.45 13.58 -1.59
N PHE A 8 56.76 13.29 -2.85
CA PHE A 8 55.75 12.88 -3.83
C PHE A 8 55.27 11.44 -3.64
N SER A 9 56.15 10.56 -3.14
CA SER A 9 55.79 9.16 -2.85
C SER A 9 54.77 9.07 -1.72
N ALA A 10 54.95 9.86 -0.65
CA ALA A 10 54.05 9.86 0.51
C ALA A 10 52.68 10.49 0.22
N LEU A 11 52.59 11.44 -0.72
CA LEU A 11 51.32 12.05 -1.12
C LEU A 11 50.49 11.09 -1.99
N PHE A 12 51.15 10.27 -2.83
CA PHE A 12 50.47 9.25 -3.63
C PHE A 12 49.95 8.07 -2.77
N THR A 13 50.69 7.61 -1.76
CA THR A 13 50.19 6.58 -0.84
C THR A 13 49.07 7.09 0.07
N LEU A 14 49.04 8.38 0.42
CA LEU A 14 47.94 8.96 1.20
C LEU A 14 46.65 9.12 0.36
N CYS A 15 46.76 9.37 -0.95
CA CYS A 15 45.60 9.39 -1.85
C CYS A 15 45.02 7.98 -2.10
N PHE A 16 45.81 6.91 -2.01
CA PHE A 16 45.32 5.53 -2.12
C PHE A 16 44.68 4.99 -0.82
N LEU A 17 44.96 5.58 0.34
CA LEU A 17 44.33 5.19 1.62
C LEU A 17 42.99 5.89 1.90
N ILE A 18 42.61 6.90 1.10
CA ILE A 18 41.31 7.58 1.20
C ILE A 18 40.28 7.01 0.19
N SER A 19 40.68 6.01 -0.61
CA SER A 19 39.77 5.27 -1.51
C SER A 19 39.23 3.97 -0.92
N CYS A 20 39.37 3.74 0.39
CA CYS A 20 38.45 2.84 1.08
C CYS A 20 37.10 3.55 1.12
N SER A 21 36.20 3.14 0.23
CA SER A 21 34.83 3.62 0.16
C SER A 21 34.22 3.66 1.56
N ASN A 22 34.06 4.85 2.12
CA ASN A 22 33.10 5.07 3.21
C ASN A 22 31.71 4.90 2.59
N LYS A 23 31.35 3.67 2.22
CA LYS A 23 29.97 3.27 1.95
C LYS A 23 29.30 3.47 3.30
N LYS A 24 28.60 4.59 3.45
CA LYS A 24 27.83 4.90 4.65
C LYS A 24 26.99 3.66 4.92
N GLU A 25 27.14 3.07 6.10
CA GLU A 25 26.42 1.84 6.47
C GLU A 25 24.92 2.06 6.26
N THR A 26 24.28 1.15 5.53
CA THR A 26 22.86 1.25 5.26
C THR A 26 22.12 0.96 6.56
N GLU A 27 21.32 1.91 7.03
CA GLU A 27 20.42 1.69 8.16
C GLU A 27 19.21 0.88 7.67
N PHE A 28 18.89 -0.22 8.36
CA PHE A 28 17.72 -1.04 8.06
C PHE A 28 16.66 -0.88 9.14
N ILE A 29 15.40 -0.81 8.70
CA ILE A 29 14.24 -0.71 9.57
C ILE A 29 13.42 -1.98 9.43
N LYS A 30 13.14 -2.59 10.58
CA LYS A 30 12.23 -3.72 10.71
C LYS A 30 10.83 -3.31 10.23
N THR A 31 10.39 -3.89 9.12
CA THR A 31 9.17 -3.50 8.41
C THR A 31 8.25 -4.70 8.27
N LEU A 32 6.98 -4.54 8.61
CA LEU A 32 5.96 -5.54 8.33
C LEU A 32 5.68 -5.55 6.81
N VAL A 33 5.96 -6.68 6.15
CA VAL A 33 5.79 -6.83 4.70
C VAL A 33 4.53 -7.62 4.33
N SER A 34 3.93 -8.29 5.31
CA SER A 34 2.63 -8.96 5.21
C SER A 34 2.08 -9.21 6.61
N GLN A 35 0.90 -9.81 6.74
CA GLN A 35 0.31 -10.09 8.06
C GLN A 35 1.21 -10.97 8.94
N ASN A 36 1.97 -11.88 8.34
CA ASN A 36 2.74 -12.90 9.05
C ASN A 36 4.25 -12.70 8.99
N TYR A 37 4.74 -11.83 8.10
CA TYR A 37 6.16 -11.69 7.80
C TYR A 37 6.65 -10.26 7.94
N GLU A 38 7.85 -10.15 8.48
CA GLU A 38 8.61 -8.92 8.59
C GLU A 38 9.96 -9.06 7.90
N MET A 39 10.45 -7.94 7.38
CA MET A 39 11.70 -7.82 6.65
C MET A 39 12.41 -6.54 7.07
N GLU A 40 13.72 -6.57 7.20
CA GLU A 40 14.54 -5.39 7.45
C GLU A 40 14.78 -4.69 6.11
N ILE A 41 14.09 -3.56 5.88
CA ILE A 41 14.15 -2.79 4.62
C ILE A 41 15.03 -1.56 4.85
N PRO A 42 15.89 -1.14 3.90
CA PRO A 42 16.70 0.06 4.07
C PRO A 42 15.83 1.28 4.39
N SER A 43 16.21 2.07 5.39
CA SER A 43 15.42 3.20 5.92
C SER A 43 15.05 4.25 4.85
N ARG A 44 15.82 4.28 3.76
CA ARG A 44 15.63 5.14 2.60
C ARG A 44 14.49 4.71 1.66
N PHE A 45 13.95 3.50 1.79
CA PHE A 45 12.78 3.09 1.03
C PHE A 45 11.51 3.67 1.65
N GLU A 46 10.67 4.24 0.80
CA GLU A 46 9.36 4.76 1.16
C GLU A 46 8.29 3.77 0.72
N LYS A 47 7.43 3.34 1.66
CA LYS A 47 6.28 2.47 1.36
C LYS A 47 5.25 3.25 0.55
N THR A 48 4.86 2.73 -0.62
CA THR A 48 3.86 3.35 -1.50
C THR A 48 2.49 2.69 -1.43
N ASP A 49 2.42 1.39 -1.14
CA ASP A 49 1.18 0.68 -0.77
C ASP A 49 1.52 -0.51 0.14
N GLU A 50 0.54 -1.37 0.47
CA GLU A 50 0.73 -2.50 1.39
C GLU A 50 1.91 -3.43 1.03
N SER A 51 2.19 -3.57 -0.27
CA SER A 51 3.13 -4.53 -0.87
C SER A 51 4.25 -3.88 -1.69
N HIS A 52 4.28 -2.54 -1.83
CA HIS A 52 5.24 -1.84 -2.68
C HIS A 52 6.01 -0.76 -1.91
N TRP A 53 7.31 -0.68 -2.20
CA TRP A 53 8.25 0.32 -1.70
C TRP A 53 9.03 0.94 -2.85
N LYS A 54 9.41 2.21 -2.70
CA LYS A 54 10.22 2.95 -3.67
C LYS A 54 11.41 3.62 -3.03
N LEU A 55 12.49 3.75 -3.78
CA LEU A 55 13.65 4.58 -3.45
C LEU A 55 13.95 5.46 -4.66
N GLU A 56 13.80 6.77 -4.48
CA GLU A 56 14.06 7.74 -5.55
C GLU A 56 15.58 7.84 -5.86
N PRO A 57 15.99 7.99 -7.14
CA PRO A 57 15.17 7.84 -8.35
C PRO A 57 15.15 6.39 -8.89
N HIS A 58 13.96 5.92 -9.28
CA HIS A 58 13.75 4.69 -10.08
C HIS A 58 14.15 3.35 -9.45
N THR A 59 14.02 3.21 -8.13
CA THR A 59 14.10 1.90 -7.47
C THR A 59 12.75 1.50 -6.90
N TYR A 60 12.34 0.26 -7.13
CA TYR A 60 11.06 -0.30 -6.67
C TYR A 60 11.32 -1.66 -6.01
N LEU A 61 10.52 -2.00 -5.01
CA LEU A 61 10.54 -3.28 -4.30
C LEU A 61 9.09 -3.68 -4.05
N ASP A 62 8.71 -4.84 -4.58
CA ASP A 62 7.39 -5.43 -4.44
C ASP A 62 7.52 -6.71 -3.63
N VAL A 63 6.63 -6.91 -2.66
CA VAL A 63 6.59 -8.11 -1.80
C VAL A 63 5.15 -8.61 -1.73
N SER A 64 4.92 -9.88 -2.05
CA SER A 64 3.58 -10.49 -2.06
C SER A 64 3.59 -11.84 -1.35
N GLU A 65 2.64 -12.05 -0.43
CA GLU A 65 2.40 -13.33 0.25
C GLU A 65 1.37 -14.15 -0.51
N ILE A 66 1.65 -15.43 -0.72
CA ILE A 66 0.74 -16.41 -1.31
C ILE A 66 0.64 -17.62 -0.39
N SER A 67 -0.59 -18.00 -0.06
CA SER A 67 -0.84 -19.22 0.70
C SER A 67 -0.51 -20.48 -0.11
N GLY A 68 0.11 -21.44 0.54
CA GLY A 68 0.53 -22.71 -0.04
C GLY A 68 2.01 -22.76 -0.40
N THR A 69 2.55 -23.97 -0.39
CA THR A 69 3.96 -24.28 -0.69
C THR A 69 4.08 -24.93 -2.08
N THR A 70 5.31 -24.98 -2.60
CA THR A 70 5.69 -25.78 -3.76
C THR A 70 6.78 -26.79 -3.37
N GLU A 71 6.77 -27.96 -4.00
CA GLU A 71 7.87 -28.92 -3.89
C GLU A 71 9.11 -28.45 -4.66
N ASP A 72 8.90 -27.67 -5.74
CA ASP A 72 9.96 -27.16 -6.62
C ASP A 72 9.93 -25.63 -6.65
N ILE A 73 10.70 -25.02 -5.75
CA ILE A 73 10.88 -23.56 -5.65
C ILE A 73 11.58 -23.01 -6.91
N LYS A 74 12.39 -23.83 -7.60
CA LYS A 74 13.07 -23.41 -8.82
C LYS A 74 12.09 -23.23 -9.97
N SER A 75 11.16 -24.17 -10.16
CA SER A 75 10.08 -23.98 -11.14
C SER A 75 9.20 -22.76 -10.80
N ASP A 76 9.03 -22.47 -9.51
CA ASP A 76 8.18 -21.37 -9.06
C ASP A 76 8.81 -19.99 -9.32
N ILE A 77 10.11 -19.81 -9.05
CA ILE A 77 10.81 -18.57 -9.40
C ILE A 77 10.85 -18.36 -10.92
N GLU A 78 10.97 -19.42 -11.72
CA GLU A 78 10.90 -19.33 -13.18
C GLU A 78 9.53 -18.82 -13.67
N LYS A 79 8.43 -19.28 -13.05
CA LYS A 79 7.08 -18.76 -13.34
C LYS A 79 6.93 -17.30 -12.96
N LEU A 80 7.45 -16.90 -11.79
CA LEU A 80 7.47 -15.49 -11.36
C LEU A 80 8.19 -14.62 -12.39
N ILE A 81 9.36 -15.06 -12.84
CA ILE A 81 10.16 -14.35 -13.85
C ILE A 81 9.39 -14.23 -15.18
N GLN A 82 8.77 -15.32 -15.64
CA GLN A 82 7.98 -15.34 -16.88
C GLN A 82 6.78 -14.38 -16.82
N PHE A 83 6.12 -14.28 -15.66
CA PHE A 83 5.04 -13.34 -15.44
C PHE A 83 5.52 -11.88 -15.64
N TYR A 84 6.69 -11.52 -15.10
CA TYR A 84 7.23 -10.18 -15.27
C TYR A 84 7.84 -9.92 -16.65
N ASP A 85 8.25 -10.95 -17.38
CA ASP A 85 8.79 -10.82 -18.73
C ASP A 85 7.80 -10.25 -19.75
N THR A 86 6.50 -10.30 -19.48
CA THR A 86 5.50 -9.64 -20.33
C THR A 86 5.58 -8.11 -20.26
N GLN A 87 6.25 -7.54 -19.25
CA GLN A 87 6.33 -6.09 -19.06
C GLN A 87 7.63 -5.52 -19.67
N ASP A 88 7.50 -4.43 -20.44
CA ASP A 88 8.60 -3.76 -21.16
C ASP A 88 9.81 -3.40 -20.26
N ILE A 89 9.56 -3.15 -18.97
CA ILE A 89 10.61 -2.78 -18.02
C ILE A 89 11.53 -3.96 -17.66
N TYR A 90 11.07 -5.21 -17.78
CA TYR A 90 11.86 -6.43 -17.51
C TYR A 90 12.34 -7.14 -18.77
N GLN A 91 11.73 -6.88 -19.93
CA GLN A 91 12.16 -7.46 -21.21
C GLN A 91 13.64 -7.20 -21.53
N GLY A 92 14.32 -8.21 -22.08
CA GLY A 92 15.72 -8.11 -22.50
C GLY A 92 16.72 -8.15 -21.35
N LYS A 93 16.30 -8.50 -20.13
CA LYS A 93 17.20 -8.72 -18.99
C LYS A 93 18.12 -9.93 -19.22
N THR A 94 19.34 -9.82 -18.73
CA THR A 94 20.39 -10.85 -18.77
C THR A 94 20.59 -11.41 -17.37
N PHE A 95 20.55 -12.74 -17.24
CA PHE A 95 20.79 -13.44 -15.99
C PHE A 95 22.24 -13.23 -15.52
N ILE A 96 22.42 -12.99 -14.22
CA ILE A 96 23.74 -12.79 -13.60
C ILE A 96 24.10 -13.98 -12.72
N LYS A 97 23.25 -14.28 -11.71
CA LYS A 97 23.50 -15.36 -10.76
C LYS A 97 22.21 -15.77 -10.05
N THR A 98 22.27 -16.94 -9.44
CA THR A 98 21.29 -17.44 -8.47
C THR A 98 21.96 -17.58 -7.12
N GLU A 99 21.22 -17.25 -6.06
CA GLU A 99 21.60 -17.53 -4.69
C GLU A 99 20.51 -18.36 -4.01
N ASN A 100 20.90 -19.46 -3.38
CA ASN A 100 20.01 -20.30 -2.59
C ASN A 100 20.41 -20.18 -1.13
N PHE A 101 19.43 -20.06 -0.25
CA PHE A 101 19.70 -20.06 1.18
C PHE A 101 18.54 -20.70 1.95
N GLU A 102 18.89 -21.30 3.09
CA GLU A 102 17.94 -21.78 4.07
C GLU A 102 18.25 -21.13 5.42
N HIS A 103 17.27 -20.43 5.98
CA HIS A 103 17.44 -19.72 7.24
C HIS A 103 16.10 -19.62 7.97
N ASN A 104 16.08 -19.81 9.29
CA ASN A 104 14.87 -19.71 10.14
C ASN A 104 13.66 -20.53 9.65
N GLY A 105 13.90 -21.71 9.07
CA GLY A 105 12.85 -22.58 8.54
C GLY A 105 12.32 -22.17 7.16
N PHE A 106 12.91 -21.15 6.53
CA PHE A 106 12.63 -20.77 5.15
C PHE A 106 13.57 -21.46 4.18
N LYS A 107 13.05 -21.81 3.01
CA LYS A 107 13.78 -22.18 1.81
C LYS A 107 13.63 -21.09 0.77
N SER A 108 14.75 -20.64 0.20
CA SER A 108 14.74 -19.43 -0.60
C SER A 108 15.62 -19.54 -1.83
N ILE A 109 15.17 -18.91 -2.92
CA ILE A 109 15.95 -18.70 -4.14
C ILE A 109 15.87 -17.23 -4.52
N ILE A 110 17.01 -16.61 -4.84
CA ILE A 110 17.11 -15.26 -5.40
C ILE A 110 17.81 -15.34 -6.76
N ASN A 111 17.18 -14.79 -7.80
CA ASN A 111 17.77 -14.62 -9.12
C ASN A 111 18.05 -13.14 -9.40
N TYR A 112 19.26 -12.87 -9.87
CA TYR A 112 19.73 -11.52 -10.19
C TYR A 112 19.87 -11.36 -11.69
N TYR A 113 19.43 -10.22 -12.21
CA TYR A 113 19.52 -9.87 -13.61
C TYR A 113 20.05 -8.44 -13.80
N GLU A 114 20.62 -8.18 -14.97
CA GLU A 114 20.93 -6.84 -15.45
C GLU A 114 20.22 -6.60 -16.79
N LYS A 115 19.73 -5.38 -17.03
CA LYS A 115 19.15 -4.98 -18.33
C LYS A 115 19.87 -3.75 -18.83
N ASP A 116 20.34 -3.77 -20.08
CA ASP A 116 20.90 -2.58 -20.73
C ASP A 116 19.74 -1.66 -21.19
N ASN A 117 19.80 -0.39 -20.80
CA ASN A 117 18.76 0.61 -21.08
C ASN A 117 19.11 1.52 -22.27
N LYS A 118 20.18 1.21 -23.03
CA LYS A 118 20.60 2.01 -24.20
C LYS A 118 19.46 2.20 -25.21
N GLY A 119 19.22 3.46 -25.58
CA GLY A 119 18.40 3.83 -26.74
C GLY A 119 16.97 4.31 -26.48
N LYS A 120 16.51 4.46 -25.22
CA LYS A 120 15.11 4.83 -24.90
C LYS A 120 14.86 6.24 -24.32
N GLY A 121 15.74 7.23 -24.53
CA GLY A 121 15.42 8.64 -24.19
C GLY A 121 16.63 9.58 -24.05
N ALA A 122 16.44 10.86 -24.41
CA ALA A 122 17.50 11.87 -24.53
C ALA A 122 17.97 12.40 -23.16
N GLY A 123 19.26 12.20 -22.85
CA GLY A 123 19.96 12.91 -21.77
C GLY A 123 20.57 12.01 -20.69
N LEU A 124 21.87 11.77 -20.80
CA LEU A 124 22.85 11.44 -19.75
C LEU A 124 22.49 10.40 -18.65
N VAL A 125 23.06 9.20 -18.87
CA VAL A 125 23.71 8.27 -17.91
C VAL A 125 22.86 7.59 -16.82
N THR A 126 22.12 6.56 -17.21
CA THR A 126 22.09 5.30 -16.45
C THR A 126 21.85 4.14 -17.41
N LEU A 127 22.93 3.42 -17.73
CA LEU A 127 22.95 2.46 -18.84
C LEU A 127 22.39 1.09 -18.48
N LYS A 128 22.15 0.81 -17.18
CA LYS A 128 21.72 -0.51 -16.74
C LYS A 128 20.69 -0.44 -15.61
N SER A 129 19.68 -1.30 -15.69
CA SER A 129 18.84 -1.67 -14.55
C SER A 129 19.35 -2.98 -13.94
N TYR A 130 19.23 -3.07 -12.63
CA TYR A 130 19.53 -4.23 -11.81
C TYR A 130 18.21 -4.76 -11.27
N ILE A 131 17.94 -6.03 -11.51
CA ILE A 131 16.65 -6.65 -11.22
C ILE A 131 16.89 -7.84 -10.29
N VAL A 132 16.04 -7.98 -9.28
CA VAL A 132 16.05 -9.08 -8.31
C VAL A 132 14.68 -9.73 -8.29
N PHE A 133 14.64 -11.05 -8.49
CA PHE A 133 13.47 -11.87 -8.19
C PHE A 133 13.83 -12.81 -7.06
N ALA A 134 12.94 -12.97 -6.08
CA ALA A 134 13.10 -13.99 -5.06
C ALA A 134 11.79 -14.70 -4.76
N VAL A 135 11.92 -15.97 -4.41
CA VAL A 135 10.87 -16.77 -3.78
C VAL A 135 11.42 -17.25 -2.46
N VAL A 136 10.73 -16.90 -1.38
CA VAL A 136 11.03 -17.35 -0.02
C VAL A 136 9.83 -18.17 0.46
N GLN A 137 10.06 -19.38 0.94
CA GLN A 137 8.99 -20.32 1.30
C GLN A 137 9.20 -20.86 2.71
N ASP A 138 8.16 -20.85 3.53
CA ASP A 138 8.13 -21.63 4.77
C ASP A 138 7.25 -22.89 4.63
N GLU A 139 6.84 -23.49 5.75
CA GLU A 139 6.00 -24.68 5.78
C GLU A 139 4.56 -24.47 5.29
N LYS A 140 4.11 -23.22 5.10
CA LYS A 140 2.71 -22.87 4.76
C LYS A 140 2.57 -21.93 3.58
N ASN A 141 3.47 -20.96 3.42
CA ASN A 141 3.31 -19.86 2.49
C ASN A 141 4.57 -19.66 1.65
N ARG A 142 4.37 -18.94 0.55
CA ARG A 142 5.43 -18.42 -0.32
C ARG A 142 5.35 -16.90 -0.34
N ILE A 143 6.52 -16.27 -0.37
CA ILE A 143 6.69 -14.83 -0.46
C ILE A 143 7.44 -14.57 -1.76
N TYR A 144 6.79 -13.84 -2.66
CA TYR A 144 7.40 -13.37 -3.90
C TYR A 144 7.93 -11.97 -3.71
N ILE A 145 9.16 -11.77 -4.14
CA ILE A 145 9.83 -10.48 -4.04
C ILE A 145 10.35 -10.14 -5.43
N ASN A 146 10.02 -8.93 -5.89
CA ASN A 146 10.52 -8.38 -7.13
C ASN A 146 11.11 -7.00 -6.88
N SER A 147 12.23 -6.67 -7.52
CA SER A 147 12.80 -5.34 -7.43
C SER A 147 13.52 -4.97 -8.73
N ILE A 148 13.46 -3.69 -9.08
CA ILE A 148 14.24 -3.08 -10.15
C ILE A 148 14.87 -1.79 -9.65
N SER A 149 16.14 -1.57 -9.96
CA SER A 149 16.90 -0.38 -9.59
C SER A 149 17.87 0.06 -10.68
N LEU A 150 18.18 1.36 -10.73
CA LEU A 150 19.27 1.89 -11.55
C LEU A 150 20.62 1.92 -10.82
N ASN A 151 20.68 1.50 -9.56
CA ASN A 151 21.88 1.55 -8.72
C ASN A 151 22.34 0.15 -8.32
N LYS A 152 23.46 -0.32 -8.86
CA LYS A 152 24.03 -1.65 -8.53
C LYS A 152 24.20 -1.87 -7.03
N ASN A 153 24.54 -0.81 -6.30
CA ASN A 153 24.86 -0.89 -4.88
C ASN A 153 23.64 -1.19 -4.01
N ILE A 154 22.41 -1.10 -4.54
CA ILE A 154 21.20 -1.47 -3.81
C ILE A 154 20.99 -2.99 -3.76
N ASN A 155 21.57 -3.74 -4.69
CA ASN A 155 21.33 -5.19 -4.76
C ASN A 155 21.85 -5.93 -3.54
N ASP A 156 22.95 -5.43 -2.95
CA ASP A 156 23.49 -5.98 -1.71
C ASP A 156 22.50 -5.74 -0.57
N ASP A 157 22.03 -4.51 -0.42
CA ASP A 157 21.02 -4.15 0.59
C ASP A 157 19.71 -4.93 0.40
N LEU A 158 19.23 -5.09 -0.84
CA LEU A 158 18.04 -5.88 -1.15
C LEU A 158 18.26 -7.36 -0.85
N SER A 159 19.45 -7.89 -1.10
CA SER A 159 19.79 -9.26 -0.74
C SER A 159 19.76 -9.45 0.78
N GLU A 160 20.30 -8.49 1.54
CA GLU A 160 20.25 -8.49 3.00
C GLU A 160 18.82 -8.41 3.49
N SER A 161 17.99 -7.52 2.91
CA SER A 161 16.56 -7.45 3.19
C SER A 161 15.88 -8.79 2.97
N ILE A 162 16.01 -9.40 1.79
CA ILE A 162 15.38 -10.69 1.49
C ILE A 162 15.81 -11.78 2.47
N LYS A 163 17.08 -11.79 2.89
CA LYS A 163 17.61 -12.76 3.87
C LYS A 163 17.16 -12.49 5.30
N SER A 164 16.84 -11.24 5.64
CA SER A 164 16.31 -10.86 6.95
C SER A 164 14.84 -11.26 7.14
N LEU A 165 14.16 -11.73 6.08
CA LEU A 165 12.77 -12.14 6.15
C LEU A 165 12.59 -13.18 7.26
N ARG A 166 11.65 -12.90 8.16
CA ARG A 166 11.31 -13.79 9.26
C ARG A 166 9.82 -13.73 9.53
N LYS A 167 9.31 -14.77 10.19
CA LYS A 167 7.98 -14.71 10.80
C LYS A 167 8.01 -13.58 11.83
N SER A 168 6.99 -12.73 11.84
CA SER A 168 6.95 -11.66 12.82
C SER A 168 6.85 -12.25 14.23
N GLU A 169 7.82 -11.92 15.09
CA GLU A 169 7.79 -12.26 16.52
C GLU A 169 6.87 -11.33 17.33
N SER A 170 6.23 -10.36 16.66
CA SER A 170 5.18 -9.59 17.32
C SER A 170 4.09 -10.55 17.79
N LYS A 171 3.70 -10.33 19.06
CA LYS A 171 2.61 -11.01 19.76
C LYS A 171 1.56 -11.43 18.75
N LYS A 172 0.96 -12.60 18.97
CA LYS A 172 -0.46 -12.69 18.70
C LYS A 172 -1.17 -11.55 19.48
N GLU A 173 -1.15 -10.32 18.96
CA GLU A 173 -2.40 -9.77 18.50
C GLU A 173 -2.86 -10.74 17.42
N LYS A 174 -3.40 -11.85 17.92
CA LYS A 174 -4.68 -12.28 17.48
C LYS A 174 -5.47 -10.98 17.57
N ILE A 175 -5.51 -10.24 16.46
CA ILE A 175 -6.72 -9.55 16.08
C ILE A 175 -7.71 -10.71 15.95
N VAL A 176 -8.17 -11.20 17.11
CA VAL A 176 -9.54 -11.65 17.23
C VAL A 176 -10.25 -10.33 17.05
N SER A 177 -10.47 -9.97 15.78
CA SER A 177 -11.63 -9.18 15.51
C SER A 177 -12.74 -9.98 16.18
N SER A 178 -13.43 -9.37 17.14
CA SER A 178 -14.71 -9.87 17.65
C SER A 178 -15.70 -10.18 16.51
N PHE A 179 -15.38 -9.72 15.30
CA PHE A 179 -15.98 -10.06 14.02
C PHE A 179 -15.90 -11.55 13.69
N ASP A 180 -17.05 -12.21 13.84
CA ASP A 180 -17.35 -13.54 13.32
C ASP A 180 -17.92 -13.40 11.89
N GLU A 181 -17.07 -13.63 10.89
CA GLU A 181 -17.43 -13.56 9.48
C GLU A 181 -18.57 -14.52 9.10
N ALA A 182 -18.58 -15.74 9.65
CA ALA A 182 -19.61 -16.72 9.35
C ALA A 182 -20.97 -16.25 9.87
N LYS A 183 -21.00 -15.67 11.07
CA LYS A 183 -22.18 -15.03 11.62
C LYS A 183 -22.61 -13.81 10.79
N ALA A 184 -21.69 -12.94 10.38
CA ALA A 184 -22.01 -11.75 9.60
C ALA A 184 -22.63 -12.11 8.23
N ILE A 185 -22.09 -13.10 7.52
CA ILE A 185 -22.67 -13.62 6.27
C ILE A 185 -24.07 -14.17 6.53
N LYS A 186 -24.24 -14.98 7.58
CA LYS A 186 -25.54 -15.54 7.97
C LYS A 186 -26.57 -14.46 8.32
N ASP A 187 -26.11 -13.36 8.92
CA ASP A 187 -26.93 -12.21 9.28
C ASP A 187 -27.20 -11.28 8.07
N GLY A 188 -26.66 -11.59 6.89
CA GLY A 188 -26.92 -10.89 5.62
C GLY A 188 -26.03 -9.67 5.35
N PHE A 189 -24.86 -9.59 5.98
CA PHE A 189 -23.89 -8.54 5.71
C PHE A 189 -23.07 -8.84 4.45
N GLN A 190 -22.72 -7.78 3.73
CA GLN A 190 -21.64 -7.74 2.75
C GLN A 190 -20.36 -7.29 3.48
N ILE A 191 -19.23 -7.91 3.15
CA ILE A 191 -17.98 -7.79 3.93
C ILE A 191 -16.88 -7.20 3.05
N PHE A 192 -16.27 -6.11 3.52
CA PHE A 192 -15.21 -5.38 2.84
C PHE A 192 -13.98 -5.31 3.74
N LYS A 193 -13.20 -6.40 3.77
CA LYS A 193 -12.06 -6.57 4.70
C LYS A 193 -10.92 -5.59 4.46
N GLU A 194 -10.59 -5.31 3.20
CA GLU A 194 -9.53 -4.34 2.82
C GLU A 194 -9.86 -2.93 3.34
N ASP A 195 -11.15 -2.61 3.34
CA ASP A 195 -11.68 -1.30 3.66
C ASP A 195 -12.19 -1.20 5.11
N ASN A 196 -12.04 -2.27 5.91
CA ASN A 196 -12.40 -2.39 7.32
C ASN A 196 -13.88 -2.14 7.64
N PHE A 197 -14.82 -2.58 6.79
CA PHE A 197 -16.25 -2.42 7.10
C PHE A 197 -17.13 -3.59 6.64
N ILE A 198 -18.32 -3.66 7.23
CA ILE A 198 -19.43 -4.50 6.80
C ILE A 198 -20.70 -3.66 6.70
N ILE A 199 -21.63 -4.09 5.85
CA ILE A 199 -22.92 -3.40 5.71
C ILE A 199 -24.00 -4.32 5.18
N LYS A 200 -25.27 -4.04 5.51
CA LYS A 200 -26.42 -4.64 4.82
C LYS A 200 -26.92 -3.68 3.76
N CYS A 201 -26.98 -4.16 2.52
CA CYS A 201 -27.54 -3.39 1.40
C CYS A 201 -28.47 -4.29 0.57
N ASN A 202 -29.54 -3.70 0.03
CA ASN A 202 -30.50 -4.41 -0.79
C ASN A 202 -29.95 -4.84 -2.16
N GLY A 203 -28.89 -4.19 -2.62
CA GLY A 203 -28.11 -4.57 -3.80
C GLY A 203 -26.67 -4.90 -3.42
N GLU A 204 -25.95 -5.58 -4.30
CA GLU A 204 -24.52 -5.87 -4.15
C GLU A 204 -23.70 -4.59 -4.40
N LEU A 205 -23.03 -4.08 -3.36
CA LEU A 205 -22.15 -2.93 -3.45
C LEU A 205 -20.87 -3.35 -4.19
N LEU A 206 -20.57 -2.66 -5.28
CA LEU A 206 -19.39 -2.93 -6.10
C LEU A 206 -18.44 -1.74 -6.06
N LEU A 207 -17.14 -2.02 -6.09
CA LEU A 207 -16.12 -0.99 -6.25
C LEU A 207 -16.28 -0.31 -7.62
N ASP A 208 -16.45 1.01 -7.64
CA ASP A 208 -16.55 1.81 -8.85
C ASP A 208 -15.16 2.06 -9.43
N LYS A 209 -14.62 1.03 -10.10
CA LYS A 209 -13.30 1.06 -10.75
C LYS A 209 -13.19 2.16 -11.79
N LEU A 210 -14.27 2.43 -12.53
CA LEU A 210 -14.27 3.45 -13.56
C LEU A 210 -14.05 4.84 -12.96
N ARG A 211 -14.69 5.16 -11.84
CA ARG A 211 -14.46 6.41 -11.12
C ARG A 211 -13.03 6.53 -10.61
N ILE A 212 -12.45 5.44 -10.09
CA ILE A 212 -11.05 5.42 -9.65
C ILE A 212 -10.12 5.71 -10.84
N GLU A 213 -10.33 5.05 -11.98
CA GLU A 213 -9.55 5.28 -13.21
C GLU A 213 -9.67 6.72 -13.71
N GLN A 214 -10.87 7.31 -13.67
CA GLN A 214 -11.09 8.71 -14.04
C GLN A 214 -10.38 9.69 -13.10
N MET A 215 -10.42 9.45 -11.78
CA MET A 215 -9.70 10.26 -10.80
C MET A 215 -8.18 10.21 -11.05
N GLN A 216 -7.65 9.03 -11.36
CA GLN A 216 -6.25 8.85 -11.72
C GLN A 216 -5.88 9.58 -13.01
N GLN A 217 -6.72 9.51 -14.05
CA GLN A 217 -6.52 10.25 -15.30
C GLN A 217 -6.50 11.78 -15.09
N ASN A 218 -7.23 12.26 -14.09
CA ASN A 218 -7.27 13.68 -13.71
C ASN A 218 -6.14 14.08 -12.74
N GLY A 219 -5.17 13.20 -12.48
CA GLY A 219 -4.03 13.48 -11.60
C GLY A 219 -4.38 13.53 -10.11
N GLN A 220 -5.56 13.03 -9.71
CA GLN A 220 -5.92 12.91 -8.30
C GLN A 220 -5.27 11.67 -7.68
N THR A 221 -4.87 11.77 -6.42
CA THR A 221 -4.28 10.66 -5.68
C THR A 221 -5.30 9.54 -5.48
N ASN A 222 -4.84 8.28 -5.46
CA ASN A 222 -5.68 7.10 -5.26
C ASN A 222 -6.09 6.93 -3.77
N ASN A 223 -6.50 8.01 -3.13
CA ASN A 223 -6.90 7.98 -1.73
C ASN A 223 -8.38 7.62 -1.56
N SER A 224 -9.20 7.65 -2.62
CA SER A 224 -10.66 7.44 -2.56
C SER A 224 -11.06 6.09 -3.16
N ARG A 225 -11.83 5.30 -2.39
CA ARG A 225 -12.40 4.01 -2.78
C ARG A 225 -13.93 4.08 -2.72
N PRO A 226 -14.57 4.41 -3.86
CA PRO A 226 -16.03 4.47 -3.96
C PRO A 226 -16.65 3.09 -4.22
N PHE A 227 -17.63 2.72 -3.41
CA PHE A 227 -18.53 1.59 -3.61
C PHE A 227 -19.92 2.09 -3.96
N HIS A 228 -20.57 1.44 -4.92
CA HIS A 228 -21.86 1.89 -5.45
C HIS A 228 -22.74 0.72 -5.83
N VAL A 229 -24.05 0.88 -5.63
CA VAL A 229 -25.06 0.04 -6.27
C VAL A 229 -26.34 0.83 -6.51
N PHE A 230 -26.88 0.70 -7.72
CA PHE A 230 -28.23 1.14 -8.02
C PHE A 230 -29.20 -0.04 -7.99
N TYR A 231 -30.12 -0.04 -7.04
CA TYR A 231 -31.09 -1.12 -6.85
C TYR A 231 -32.51 -0.57 -6.70
N LYS A 232 -33.39 -0.98 -7.62
CA LYS A 232 -34.84 -0.65 -7.61
C LYS A 232 -35.13 0.86 -7.43
N GLY A 233 -34.37 1.72 -8.09
CA GLY A 233 -34.60 3.17 -8.02
C GLY A 233 -33.92 3.87 -6.83
N VAL A 234 -33.16 3.13 -6.02
CA VAL A 234 -32.36 3.65 -4.91
C VAL A 234 -30.89 3.50 -5.27
N ASP A 235 -30.13 4.55 -5.05
CA ASP A 235 -28.69 4.59 -5.19
C ASP A 235 -28.06 4.54 -3.79
N TYR A 236 -27.26 3.52 -3.53
CA TYR A 236 -26.46 3.39 -2.32
C TYR A 236 -25.00 3.61 -2.65
N ASN A 237 -24.35 4.50 -1.91
CA ASN A 237 -22.94 4.83 -2.10
C ASN A 237 -22.19 4.84 -0.78
N ILE A 238 -20.98 4.28 -0.80
CA ILE A 238 -19.99 4.42 0.26
C ILE A 238 -18.73 4.97 -0.37
N ASN A 239 -18.15 6.03 0.17
CA ASN A 239 -16.82 6.48 -0.24
C ASN A 239 -15.87 6.43 0.95
N ILE A 240 -14.70 5.84 0.74
CA ILE A 240 -13.68 5.70 1.77
C ILE A 240 -12.43 6.43 1.31
N SER A 241 -11.99 7.39 2.11
CA SER A 241 -10.75 8.13 1.85
C SER A 241 -9.67 7.70 2.83
N ASP A 242 -8.49 7.32 2.33
CA ASP A 242 -7.33 6.93 3.15
C ASP A 242 -6.33 8.08 3.24
N PHE A 243 -6.09 8.55 4.46
CA PHE A 243 -5.13 9.62 4.78
C PHE A 243 -3.84 9.10 5.41
N SER A 244 -3.57 7.80 5.37
CA SER A 244 -2.38 7.20 6.00
C SER A 244 -1.07 7.80 5.50
N SER A 245 -1.00 8.20 4.22
CA SER A 245 0.17 8.88 3.67
C SER A 245 0.30 10.32 4.17
N LEU A 246 -0.83 11.03 4.31
CA LEU A 246 -0.89 12.42 4.74
C LEU A 246 -0.59 12.57 6.24
N LEU A 247 -1.07 11.62 7.04
CA LEU A 247 -0.99 11.63 8.50
C LEU A 247 0.12 10.71 9.04
N LYS A 248 1.05 10.30 8.18
CA LYS A 248 2.13 9.39 8.56
C LYS A 248 2.99 10.00 9.67
N GLY A 249 3.16 9.24 10.75
CA GLY A 249 3.98 9.66 11.90
C GLY A 249 3.31 10.68 12.83
N GLN A 250 2.05 11.03 12.58
CA GLN A 250 1.25 11.86 13.47
C GLN A 250 0.77 11.03 14.68
N GLY A 251 0.73 11.64 15.86
CA GLY A 251 0.14 11.02 17.06
C GLY A 251 -1.39 11.08 17.06
N ASP A 252 -2.03 10.31 17.95
CA ASP A 252 -3.51 10.23 18.04
C ASP A 252 -4.19 11.59 18.19
N ASN A 253 -3.59 12.51 18.95
CA ASN A 253 -4.12 13.87 19.14
C ASN A 253 -4.06 14.72 17.85
N GLU A 254 -3.01 14.54 17.05
CA GLU A 254 -2.84 15.25 15.77
C GLU A 254 -3.82 14.71 14.73
N ILE A 255 -4.00 13.38 14.69
CA ILE A 255 -5.00 12.72 13.85
C ILE A 255 -6.42 13.17 14.23
N ALA A 256 -6.74 13.19 15.53
CA ALA A 256 -8.04 13.65 16.01
C ALA A 256 -8.30 15.12 15.65
N LYS A 257 -7.27 15.98 15.77
CA LYS A 257 -7.34 17.38 15.37
C LYS A 257 -7.60 17.51 13.87
N TYR A 258 -6.84 16.80 13.03
CA TYR A 258 -7.03 16.80 11.58
C TYR A 258 -8.45 16.35 11.20
N ASN A 259 -8.94 15.25 11.76
CA ASN A 259 -10.30 14.76 11.52
C ASN A 259 -11.36 15.80 11.89
N ASN A 260 -11.17 16.51 13.01
CA ASN A 260 -12.09 17.56 13.43
C ASN A 260 -12.06 18.78 12.50
N GLU A 261 -10.87 19.16 12.02
CA GLU A 261 -10.67 20.24 11.04
C GLU A 261 -11.30 19.89 9.69
N ASP A 262 -11.12 18.67 9.19
CA ASP A 262 -11.70 18.20 7.92
C ASP A 262 -13.24 18.17 7.96
N LEU A 263 -13.83 17.64 9.03
CA LEU A 263 -15.29 17.71 9.23
C LEU A 263 -15.80 19.16 9.31
N THR A 264 -15.01 20.07 9.90
CA THR A 264 -15.37 21.50 9.95
C THR A 264 -15.32 22.11 8.56
N TYR A 265 -14.30 21.78 7.78
CA TYR A 265 -14.20 22.19 6.38
C TYR A 265 -15.43 21.75 5.58
N TYR A 266 -15.84 20.48 5.66
CA TYR A 266 -17.06 20.01 4.97
C TYR A 266 -18.30 20.75 5.41
N GLN A 267 -18.47 20.96 6.72
CA GLN A 267 -19.62 21.68 7.25
C GLN A 267 -19.68 23.11 6.70
N THR A 268 -18.57 23.85 6.75
CA THR A 268 -18.47 25.20 6.20
C THR A 268 -18.76 25.23 4.71
N LYS A 269 -18.25 24.25 3.94
CA LYS A 269 -18.54 24.16 2.50
C LYS A 269 -20.02 23.88 2.21
N PHE A 270 -20.66 23.04 3.01
CA PHE A 270 -22.09 22.81 2.87
C PHE A 270 -22.92 24.05 3.23
N ASP A 271 -22.52 24.80 4.27
CA ASP A 271 -23.17 26.08 4.61
C ASP A 271 -23.02 27.10 3.47
N GLU A 272 -21.81 27.25 2.91
CA GLU A 272 -21.54 28.12 1.76
C GLU A 272 -22.37 27.75 0.51
N MET A 273 -22.63 26.46 0.33
CA MET A 273 -23.43 25.93 -0.79
C MET A 273 -24.93 25.86 -0.49
N GLU A 274 -25.37 26.36 0.67
CA GLU A 274 -26.76 26.26 1.15
C GLU A 274 -27.29 24.81 1.20
N ILE A 275 -26.39 23.84 1.37
CA ILE A 275 -26.72 22.43 1.56
C ILE A 275 -27.12 22.23 3.02
N LYS A 276 -28.34 21.75 3.23
CA LYS A 276 -28.84 21.42 4.57
C LYS A 276 -27.92 20.39 5.22
N ASN A 277 -27.31 20.76 6.34
CA ASN A 277 -26.37 19.91 7.05
C ASN A 277 -26.52 20.04 8.57
N GLN A 278 -25.93 19.09 9.30
CA GLN A 278 -25.90 19.09 10.75
C GLN A 278 -24.69 18.29 11.27
N ARG A 279 -23.93 18.89 12.19
CA ARG A 279 -22.94 18.18 13.00
C ARG A 279 -23.64 17.39 14.12
N LYS A 280 -23.42 16.09 14.19
CA LYS A 280 -23.87 15.23 15.29
C LYS A 280 -23.06 13.94 15.33
N LYS A 281 -23.28 13.10 16.35
CA LYS A 281 -22.62 11.80 16.42
C LYS A 281 -23.21 10.81 15.40
N PHE A 282 -22.36 10.03 14.75
CA PHE A 282 -22.72 8.78 14.08
C PHE A 282 -22.12 7.65 14.91
N LYS A 283 -22.99 6.90 15.61
CA LYS A 283 -22.55 5.98 16.67
C LYS A 283 -21.66 6.74 17.67
N ASN A 284 -20.37 6.39 17.77
CA ASN A 284 -19.41 7.05 18.65
C ASN A 284 -18.55 8.12 17.95
N PHE A 285 -18.67 8.28 16.63
CA PHE A 285 -17.85 9.18 15.83
C PHE A 285 -18.49 10.56 15.70
N ASP A 286 -17.67 11.62 15.70
CA ASP A 286 -18.13 12.92 15.20
C ASP A 286 -18.40 12.82 13.71
N ALA A 287 -19.51 13.43 13.28
CA ALA A 287 -19.97 13.31 11.91
C ALA A 287 -20.70 14.57 11.43
N VAL A 288 -20.70 14.75 10.11
CA VAL A 288 -21.52 15.73 9.41
C VAL A 288 -22.56 14.99 8.58
N TYR A 289 -23.83 15.23 8.89
CA TYR A 289 -24.95 14.76 8.09
C TYR A 289 -25.34 15.84 7.12
N TYR A 290 -25.65 15.49 5.88
CA TYR A 290 -26.14 16.46 4.90
C TYR A 290 -27.23 15.88 4.02
N GLU A 291 -28.03 16.77 3.45
CA GLU A 291 -29.15 16.47 2.58
C GLU A 291 -29.10 17.37 1.35
N ASN A 292 -29.23 16.78 0.17
CA ASN A 292 -29.32 17.51 -1.09
C ASN A 292 -30.43 16.92 -1.95
N LYS A 293 -31.13 17.77 -2.72
CA LYS A 293 -32.18 17.35 -3.64
C LYS A 293 -31.79 17.70 -5.06
N GLN A 294 -31.64 16.69 -5.91
CA GLN A 294 -31.34 16.85 -7.34
C GLN A 294 -32.35 16.05 -8.16
N GLU A 295 -32.93 16.68 -9.19
CA GLU A 295 -33.86 16.03 -10.14
C GLU A 295 -35.02 15.26 -9.45
N GLY A 296 -35.53 15.82 -8.35
CA GLY A 296 -36.61 15.21 -7.56
C GLY A 296 -36.20 14.00 -6.71
N LYS A 297 -34.92 13.63 -6.69
CA LYS A 297 -34.33 12.63 -5.77
C LYS A 297 -33.75 13.35 -4.55
N LEU A 298 -34.02 12.83 -3.36
CA LEU A 298 -33.39 13.28 -2.13
C LEU A 298 -32.20 12.37 -1.81
N SER A 299 -31.02 12.96 -1.75
CA SER A 299 -29.78 12.37 -1.25
C SER A 299 -29.63 12.72 0.22
N LYS A 300 -29.36 11.71 1.05
CA LYS A 300 -28.99 11.87 2.46
C LYS A 300 -27.66 11.18 2.66
N ALA A 301 -26.78 11.81 3.44
CA ALA A 301 -25.45 11.28 3.67
C ALA A 301 -24.92 11.61 5.06
N VAL A 302 -23.94 10.83 5.50
CA VAL A 302 -23.14 11.07 6.70
C VAL A 302 -21.66 10.90 6.38
N ILE A 303 -20.85 11.85 6.81
CA ILE A 303 -19.38 11.81 6.72
C ILE A 303 -18.83 11.73 8.15
N PHE A 304 -17.94 10.79 8.41
CA PHE A 304 -17.25 10.63 9.69
C PHE A 304 -15.84 10.05 9.48
N HIS A 305 -15.02 10.08 10.53
CA HIS A 305 -13.65 9.56 10.49
C HIS A 305 -13.46 8.46 11.52
N ASP A 306 -12.67 7.45 11.15
CA ASP A 306 -12.09 6.49 12.09
C ASP A 306 -10.58 6.40 11.82
N LYS A 307 -9.79 6.79 12.83
CA LYS A 307 -8.33 6.92 12.74
C LYS A 307 -7.93 7.75 11.51
N MET A 308 -7.18 7.15 10.57
CA MET A 308 -6.67 7.80 9.36
C MET A 308 -7.57 7.63 8.13
N LYS A 309 -8.81 7.13 8.31
CA LYS A 309 -9.78 6.95 7.22
C LYS A 309 -11.01 7.83 7.41
N SER A 310 -11.51 8.38 6.31
CA SER A 310 -12.84 9.03 6.24
C SER A 310 -13.82 8.14 5.52
N TYR A 311 -15.06 8.11 6.00
CA TYR A 311 -16.16 7.32 5.46
C TYR A 311 -17.34 8.23 5.18
N MET A 312 -17.85 8.16 3.95
CA MET A 312 -19.11 8.79 3.56
C MET A 312 -20.11 7.70 3.20
N LEU A 313 -21.24 7.64 3.92
CA LEU A 313 -22.36 6.76 3.59
C LEU A 313 -23.47 7.62 3.00
N GLN A 314 -23.97 7.28 1.83
CA GLN A 314 -24.98 8.05 1.12
C GLN A 314 -26.08 7.15 0.54
N VAL A 315 -27.33 7.63 0.64
CA VAL A 315 -28.48 7.04 -0.02
C VAL A 315 -29.22 8.12 -0.80
N THR A 316 -29.49 7.85 -2.08
CA THR A 316 -30.27 8.73 -2.95
C THR A 316 -31.50 7.99 -3.47
N SER A 317 -32.69 8.55 -3.23
CA SER A 317 -33.96 7.96 -3.66
C SER A 317 -35.02 9.02 -3.94
N LYS A 318 -36.02 8.68 -4.77
CA LYS A 318 -37.23 9.50 -4.95
C LYS A 318 -38.20 9.37 -3.77
N ASN A 319 -38.25 8.20 -3.15
CA ASN A 319 -39.23 7.84 -2.12
C ASN A 319 -38.55 7.24 -0.88
N ASN A 320 -39.12 7.46 0.30
CA ASN A 320 -38.69 6.84 1.56
C ASN A 320 -37.21 7.04 1.93
N SER A 321 -36.57 8.11 1.44
CA SER A 321 -35.12 8.33 1.62
C SER A 321 -34.69 8.36 3.08
N ASN A 322 -35.54 8.83 4.01
CA ASN A 322 -35.23 8.80 5.45
C ASN A 322 -35.05 7.37 5.96
N LYS A 323 -36.05 6.51 5.76
CA LYS A 323 -36.00 5.12 6.21
C LYS A 323 -34.87 4.35 5.54
N LEU A 324 -34.70 4.52 4.23
CA LEU A 324 -33.63 3.83 3.49
C LEU A 324 -32.24 4.24 3.98
N PHE A 325 -32.05 5.53 4.29
CA PHE A 325 -30.80 6.04 4.85
C PHE A 325 -30.56 5.53 6.27
N GLU A 326 -31.59 5.56 7.14
CA GLU A 326 -31.51 5.02 8.50
C GLU A 326 -31.18 3.52 8.50
N ASP A 327 -31.89 2.71 7.70
CA ASP A 327 -31.63 1.27 7.58
C ASP A 327 -30.18 1.00 7.10
N PHE A 328 -29.73 1.74 6.08
CA PHE A 328 -28.38 1.60 5.52
C PHE A 328 -27.31 1.95 6.55
N THR A 329 -27.41 3.14 7.16
CA THR A 329 -26.41 3.63 8.12
C THR A 329 -26.41 2.85 9.44
N ASN A 330 -27.57 2.38 9.92
CA ASN A 330 -27.64 1.53 11.11
C ASN A 330 -26.94 0.18 10.90
N SER A 331 -26.99 -0.35 9.67
CA SER A 331 -26.35 -1.60 9.31
C SER A 331 -24.85 -1.50 9.03
N PHE A 332 -24.29 -0.31 8.90
CA PHE A 332 -22.86 -0.15 8.65
C PHE A 332 -22.07 -0.38 9.94
N GLU A 333 -21.09 -1.27 9.93
CA GLU A 333 -20.19 -1.49 11.07
C GLU A 333 -18.74 -1.50 10.60
N LEU A 334 -17.85 -0.93 11.42
CA LEU A 334 -16.40 -1.05 11.20
C LEU A 334 -15.94 -2.41 11.72
N ILE A 335 -15.03 -3.03 10.98
CA ILE A 335 -14.33 -4.21 11.43
C ILE A 335 -13.22 -3.73 12.37
N GLU A 336 -13.44 -3.83 13.68
CA GLU A 336 -12.41 -3.53 14.68
C GLU A 336 -11.22 -4.48 14.46
N LYS A 337 -10.07 -3.87 14.15
CA LYS A 337 -8.76 -4.52 14.11
C LYS A 337 -8.08 -4.41 15.46
#